data_AF-A0A3Q9NK25-F1
#
_entry.id   AF-A0A3Q9NK25-F1
#
_cell.length_a   1.000
_cell.length_b   1.000
_cell.length_c   1.000
_cell.angle_alpha   90.00
_cell.angle_beta   90.00
_cell.angle_gamma   90.00
#
_symmetry.space_group_name_H-M   'P 1'
#
loop_
_entity.id
_entity.type
_entity.pdbx_description
1 polymer ?
#
loop_
_entity_poly.entity_id
_entity_poly.type
_entity_poly.pdbx_seq_one_letter_code
_entity_poly.pdbx_strand_id
1 'polypeptide(L)'
;MDFDHLSIWEIAHRWHDVDPNTSDPQALPLPVQDLLRVITNMQIRHFLPVLKKSGVQLKDEQNFISFEAFMSQAEKPEDLENEDLWLTELREDYFEQQDRWCSKHNAVVDGLDKCFRGRVFDKEKLESIHLDRGAIRDFCREKELDLPAFWFTKSEREQFNSEDGSDTVELPGTGKIKQDEADRFWSRLINAQQHRLLCREIAKVLWANDPEMSQVAVIDHQAIREYGGGRFYSDPNTVRNWIKDLDPRPEDKRQGRKKD
;
A
#
# COMPACT_ATOMS: atom_id res chain seq x y z
N MET A 1 -31.56 11.90 -7.27
CA MET A 1 -30.51 11.91 -8.30
C MET A 1 -29.47 10.93 -7.83
N ASP A 2 -29.44 9.73 -8.40
CA ASP A 2 -28.38 8.78 -8.12
C ASP A 2 -27.16 9.22 -8.94
N PHE A 3 -26.21 9.86 -8.26
CA PHE A 3 -24.87 10.05 -8.82
C PHE A 3 -24.09 8.78 -8.49
N ASP A 4 -23.76 7.99 -9.52
CA ASP A 4 -23.01 6.74 -9.34
C ASP A 4 -21.56 7.00 -8.89
N HIS A 5 -21.03 8.19 -9.21
CA HIS A 5 -19.71 8.65 -8.80
C HIS A 5 -19.71 10.17 -8.54
N LEU A 6 -18.81 10.62 -7.66
CA LEU A 6 -18.63 12.03 -7.28
C LEU A 6 -17.15 12.36 -7.20
N SER A 7 -16.79 13.63 -7.35
CA SER A 7 -15.40 14.05 -7.22
C SER A 7 -14.93 13.90 -5.77
N ILE A 8 -13.63 13.64 -5.55
CA ILE A 8 -13.10 13.53 -4.19
C ILE A 8 -13.21 14.85 -3.41
N TRP A 9 -13.21 15.99 -4.12
CA TRP A 9 -13.54 17.29 -3.57
C TRP A 9 -14.95 17.31 -2.99
N GLU A 10 -15.96 16.96 -3.79
CA GLU A 10 -17.36 16.95 -3.34
C GLU A 10 -17.61 15.93 -2.23
N ILE A 11 -17.02 14.74 -2.34
CA ILE A 11 -17.16 13.70 -1.33
C ILE A 11 -16.68 14.22 0.01
N ALA A 12 -15.47 14.80 0.08
CA ALA A 12 -14.92 15.25 1.34
C ALA A 12 -15.73 16.38 1.99
N HIS A 13 -16.27 17.29 1.19
CA HIS A 13 -17.10 18.39 1.68
C HIS A 13 -18.47 17.90 2.16
N ARG A 14 -19.16 17.12 1.32
CA ARG A 14 -20.50 16.59 1.63
C ARG A 14 -20.48 15.59 2.79
N TRP A 15 -19.35 14.91 3.03
CA TRP A 15 -19.17 14.04 4.20
C TRP A 15 -19.31 14.80 5.52
N HIS A 16 -18.93 16.07 5.52
CA HIS A 16 -18.91 16.92 6.71
C HIS A 16 -19.93 18.05 6.64
N ASP A 17 -20.97 17.90 5.81
CA ASP A 17 -22.03 18.89 5.59
C ASP A 17 -21.50 20.28 5.21
N VAL A 18 -20.35 20.34 4.53
CA VAL A 18 -19.75 21.56 4.00
C VAL A 18 -20.13 21.70 2.52
N ASP A 19 -20.42 22.91 2.06
CA ASP A 19 -20.71 23.15 0.65
C ASP A 19 -19.41 23.21 -0.18
N PRO A 20 -19.22 22.30 -1.16
CA PRO A 20 -18.02 22.27 -1.99
C PRO A 20 -17.86 23.49 -2.92
N ASN A 21 -18.94 24.23 -3.21
CA ASN A 21 -18.90 25.35 -4.15
C ASN A 21 -18.40 26.64 -3.51
N THR A 22 -18.59 26.80 -2.20
CA THR A 22 -18.28 28.01 -1.45
C THR A 22 -17.00 27.91 -0.64
N SER A 23 -16.39 26.72 -0.57
CA SER A 23 -15.18 26.46 0.22
C SER A 23 -13.90 26.97 -0.45
N ASP A 24 -13.08 27.68 0.31
CA ASP A 24 -11.74 28.14 -0.10
C ASP A 24 -10.70 27.01 0.09
N PRO A 25 -10.01 26.58 -0.98
CA PRO A 25 -8.97 25.54 -0.90
C PRO A 25 -7.82 25.86 0.07
N GLN A 26 -7.57 27.15 0.36
CA GLN A 26 -6.52 27.57 1.30
C GLN A 26 -7.00 27.63 2.76
N ALA A 27 -8.31 27.58 2.98
CA ALA A 27 -8.93 27.72 4.29
C ALA A 27 -10.00 26.64 4.56
N LEU A 28 -9.67 25.39 4.20
CA LEU A 28 -10.58 24.25 4.39
C LEU A 28 -10.75 23.88 5.87
N PRO A 29 -11.95 23.45 6.30
CA PRO A 29 -12.15 22.85 7.63
C PRO A 29 -11.27 21.63 7.84
N LEU A 30 -10.76 21.44 9.06
CA LEU A 30 -9.87 20.31 9.41
C LEU A 30 -10.44 18.93 9.03
N PRO A 31 -11.74 18.62 9.27
CA PRO A 31 -12.30 17.32 8.89
C PRO A 31 -12.21 17.06 7.37
N VAL A 32 -12.53 18.09 6.57
CA VAL A 32 -12.43 18.02 5.10
C VAL A 32 -10.99 17.80 4.65
N GLN A 33 -10.04 18.51 5.27
CA GLN A 33 -8.61 18.31 4.99
C GLN A 33 -8.19 16.87 5.29
N ASP A 34 -8.53 16.34 6.46
CA ASP A 34 -8.09 15.00 6.86
C ASP A 34 -8.69 13.92 5.96
N LEU A 35 -9.96 14.04 5.59
CA LEU A 35 -10.59 13.11 4.65
C LEU A 35 -9.93 13.15 3.26
N LEU A 36 -9.66 14.36 2.72
CA LEU A 36 -8.92 14.51 1.46
C LEU A 36 -7.54 13.87 1.52
N ARG A 37 -6.82 14.05 2.64
CA ARG A 37 -5.48 13.47 2.84
C ARG A 37 -5.53 11.95 2.88
N VAL A 38 -6.53 11.38 3.54
CA VAL A 38 -6.72 9.93 3.61
C VAL A 38 -7.03 9.38 2.22
N ILE A 39 -8.03 9.93 1.53
CA ILE A 39 -8.45 9.45 0.20
C ILE A 39 -7.30 9.54 -0.80
N THR A 40 -6.63 10.70 -0.89
CA THR A 40 -5.50 10.89 -1.82
C THR A 40 -4.33 9.96 -1.54
N ASN A 41 -4.00 9.70 -0.28
CA ASN A 41 -2.98 8.71 0.08
C ASN A 41 -3.41 7.27 -0.27
N MET A 42 -4.69 6.92 -0.15
CA MET A 42 -5.18 5.60 -0.57
C MET A 42 -5.16 5.43 -2.09
N GLN A 43 -5.50 6.47 -2.86
CA GLN A 43 -5.43 6.43 -4.32
C GLN A 43 -3.98 6.31 -4.81
N ILE A 44 -3.03 7.06 -4.23
CA ILE A 44 -1.60 6.91 -4.57
C ILE A 44 -1.10 5.49 -4.32
N ARG A 45 -1.64 4.81 -3.32
CA ARG A 45 -1.26 3.44 -2.96
C ARG A 45 -2.09 2.37 -3.68
N HIS A 46 -2.88 2.76 -4.68
CA HIS A 46 -3.78 1.86 -5.41
C HIS A 46 -4.79 1.12 -4.52
N PHE A 47 -5.08 1.60 -3.30
CA PHE A 47 -6.11 1.01 -2.43
C PHE A 47 -7.51 1.48 -2.79
N LEU A 48 -7.61 2.70 -3.29
CA LEU A 48 -8.85 3.24 -3.84
C LEU A 48 -8.71 3.39 -5.35
N PRO A 49 -9.76 3.05 -6.11
CA PRO A 49 -9.75 3.26 -7.55
C PRO A 49 -9.74 4.77 -7.86
N VAL A 50 -9.35 5.08 -9.10
CA VAL A 50 -9.40 6.46 -9.62
C VAL A 50 -10.34 6.45 -10.81
N LEU A 51 -11.47 7.15 -10.69
CA LEU A 51 -12.41 7.33 -11.78
C LEU A 51 -12.20 8.69 -12.44
N LYS A 52 -12.38 8.73 -13.77
CA LYS A 52 -12.49 9.99 -14.51
C LYS A 52 -13.83 10.66 -14.21
N LYS A 53 -13.97 11.93 -14.61
CA LYS A 53 -15.26 12.65 -14.63
C LYS A 53 -16.37 11.92 -15.42
N SER A 54 -16.00 11.03 -16.34
CA SER A 54 -16.96 10.21 -17.10
C SER A 54 -17.41 8.94 -16.37
N GLY A 55 -16.94 8.69 -15.13
CA GLY A 55 -17.21 7.47 -14.36
C GLY A 55 -16.34 6.26 -14.75
N VAL A 56 -15.44 6.41 -15.73
CA VAL A 56 -14.55 5.32 -16.17
C VAL A 56 -13.42 5.15 -15.17
N GLN A 57 -13.34 3.98 -14.54
CA GLN A 57 -12.22 3.58 -13.68
C GLN A 57 -10.93 3.44 -14.50
N LEU A 58 -9.85 4.01 -13.99
CA LEU A 58 -8.52 3.82 -14.52
C LEU A 58 -7.94 2.48 -14.07
N LYS A 59 -7.13 1.91 -14.96
CA LYS A 59 -6.32 0.73 -14.66
C LYS A 59 -5.38 1.02 -13.50
N ASP A 60 -5.38 0.13 -12.52
CA ASP A 60 -4.63 0.22 -11.26
C ASP A 60 -4.01 -1.14 -10.95
N GLU A 61 -3.25 -1.23 -9.86
CA GLU A 61 -2.59 -2.48 -9.49
C GLU A 61 -3.58 -3.58 -9.10
N GLN A 62 -4.76 -3.24 -8.58
CA GLN A 62 -5.75 -4.23 -8.13
C GLN A 62 -6.42 -4.96 -9.30
N ASN A 63 -6.56 -4.27 -10.43
CA ASN A 63 -7.11 -4.86 -11.65
C ASN A 63 -6.05 -5.36 -12.63
N PHE A 64 -4.78 -5.39 -12.22
CA PHE A 64 -3.72 -6.06 -12.96
C PHE A 64 -3.70 -7.57 -12.65
N ILE A 65 -3.25 -8.37 -13.61
CA ILE A 65 -3.12 -9.81 -13.42
C ILE A 65 -2.08 -10.13 -12.33
N SER A 66 -2.30 -11.21 -11.57
CA SER A 66 -1.32 -11.67 -10.60
C SER A 66 -0.05 -12.15 -11.30
N PHE A 67 1.08 -12.13 -10.59
CA PHE A 67 2.33 -12.69 -11.13
C PHE A 67 2.19 -14.16 -11.51
N GLU A 68 1.42 -14.95 -10.75
CA GLU A 68 1.15 -16.35 -11.07
C GLU A 68 0.40 -16.51 -12.39
N ALA A 69 -0.66 -15.72 -12.60
CA ALA A 69 -1.42 -15.72 -13.85
C ALA A 69 -0.58 -15.21 -15.03
N PHE A 70 0.29 -14.23 -14.81
CA PHE A 70 1.25 -13.78 -15.81
C PHE A 70 2.25 -14.87 -16.18
N MET A 71 2.85 -15.51 -15.18
CA MET A 71 3.81 -16.59 -15.35
C MET A 71 3.21 -17.79 -16.10
N SER A 72 1.94 -18.12 -15.87
CA SER A 72 1.25 -19.19 -16.60
C SER A 72 1.09 -18.93 -18.11
N GLN A 73 1.21 -17.66 -18.54
CA GLN A 73 1.13 -17.26 -19.94
C GLN A 73 2.51 -17.21 -20.61
N ALA A 74 3.59 -17.28 -19.82
CA ALA A 74 4.95 -17.24 -20.31
C ALA A 74 5.42 -18.63 -20.72
N GLU A 75 5.99 -18.75 -21.92
CA GLU A 75 6.63 -19.99 -22.36
C GLU A 75 8.03 -20.07 -21.75
N LYS A 76 8.29 -21.15 -21.02
CA LYS A 76 9.61 -21.44 -20.47
C LYS A 76 10.53 -21.88 -21.63
N PRO A 77 11.71 -21.24 -21.82
CA PRO A 77 12.65 -21.64 -22.87
C PRO A 77 13.08 -23.10 -22.72
N GLU A 78 13.17 -23.84 -23.83
CA GLU A 78 13.59 -25.25 -23.83
C GLU A 78 15.08 -25.41 -23.46
N ASP A 79 15.90 -24.41 -23.77
CA ASP A 79 17.34 -24.32 -23.54
C ASP A 79 17.70 -23.58 -22.24
N LEU A 80 16.76 -23.52 -21.29
CA LEU A 80 16.96 -22.80 -20.04
C LEU A 80 18.12 -23.38 -19.21
N GLU A 81 19.24 -22.67 -19.19
CA GLU A 81 20.40 -23.04 -18.36
C GLU A 81 20.23 -22.64 -16.88
N ASN A 82 19.41 -21.62 -16.58
CA ASN A 82 19.23 -21.08 -15.24
C ASN A 82 17.80 -20.59 -14.97
N GLU A 83 17.06 -21.33 -14.13
CA GLU A 83 15.66 -21.04 -13.78
C GLU A 83 15.50 -19.78 -12.93
N ASP A 84 16.43 -19.51 -12.02
CA ASP A 84 16.40 -18.29 -11.20
C ASP A 84 16.59 -17.03 -12.05
N LEU A 85 17.44 -17.09 -13.07
CA LEU A 85 17.67 -15.97 -13.99
C LEU A 85 16.41 -15.68 -14.81
N TRP A 86 15.80 -16.70 -15.41
CA TRP A 86 14.55 -16.54 -16.17
C TRP A 86 13.39 -16.05 -15.31
N LEU A 87 13.24 -16.56 -14.08
CA LEU A 87 12.24 -16.05 -13.15
C LEU A 87 12.48 -14.59 -12.76
N THR A 88 13.74 -14.13 -12.78
CA THR A 88 14.08 -12.73 -12.51
C THR A 88 13.71 -11.86 -13.70
N GLU A 89 14.10 -12.23 -14.91
CA GLU A 89 13.74 -11.53 -16.15
C GLU A 89 12.21 -11.46 -16.33
N LEU A 90 11.51 -12.57 -16.09
CA LEU A 90 10.05 -12.63 -16.17
C LEU A 90 9.37 -11.71 -15.13
N ARG A 91 9.96 -11.54 -13.94
CA ARG A 91 9.47 -10.57 -12.96
C ARG A 91 9.72 -9.14 -13.41
N GLU A 92 10.86 -8.84 -14.01
CA GLU A 92 11.14 -7.52 -14.56
C GLU A 92 10.11 -7.16 -15.64
N ASP A 93 9.84 -8.08 -16.56
CA ASP A 93 8.79 -7.93 -17.58
C ASP A 93 7.40 -7.72 -16.97
N TYR A 94 7.08 -8.47 -15.91
CA TYR A 94 5.83 -8.30 -15.17
C TYR A 94 5.69 -6.89 -14.61
N PHE A 95 6.74 -6.37 -13.94
CA PHE A 95 6.71 -5.03 -13.37
C PHE A 95 6.66 -3.94 -14.43
N GLU A 96 7.39 -4.10 -15.54
CA GLU A 96 7.27 -3.16 -16.66
C GLU A 96 5.84 -3.11 -17.22
N GLN A 97 5.19 -4.27 -17.34
CA GLN A 97 3.81 -4.33 -17.80
C GLN A 97 2.85 -3.74 -16.79
N GLN A 98 3.06 -3.98 -15.50
CA GLN A 98 2.29 -3.37 -14.42
C GLN A 98 2.43 -1.84 -14.43
N ASP A 99 3.64 -1.32 -14.58
CA ASP A 99 3.92 0.11 -14.66
C ASP A 99 3.22 0.73 -15.88
N ARG A 100 3.31 0.08 -17.05
CA ARG A 100 2.59 0.52 -18.25
C ARG A 100 1.08 0.47 -18.06
N TRP A 101 0.57 -0.56 -17.38
CA TRP A 101 -0.84 -0.73 -17.06
C TRP A 101 -1.36 0.39 -16.16
N CYS A 102 -0.62 0.72 -15.10
CA CYS A 102 -0.97 1.73 -14.10
C CYS A 102 -0.57 3.16 -14.52
N SER A 103 0.18 3.34 -15.61
CA SER A 103 0.73 4.63 -16.05
C SER A 103 -0.29 5.79 -16.07
N LYS A 104 -1.50 5.54 -16.56
CA LYS A 104 -2.57 6.55 -16.62
C LYS A 104 -3.11 6.90 -15.24
N HIS A 105 -3.25 5.91 -14.36
CA HIS A 105 -3.61 6.14 -12.97
C HIS A 105 -2.52 6.97 -12.28
N ASN A 106 -1.26 6.56 -12.43
CA ASN A 106 -0.09 7.21 -11.84
C ASN A 106 0.05 8.67 -12.28
N ALA A 107 -0.18 8.96 -13.57
CA ALA A 107 -0.21 10.34 -14.07
C ALA A 107 -1.36 11.17 -13.48
N VAL A 108 -2.50 10.56 -13.18
CA VAL A 108 -3.63 11.27 -12.55
C VAL A 108 -3.37 11.51 -11.07
N VAL A 109 -2.80 10.56 -10.34
CA VAL A 109 -2.49 10.73 -8.91
C VAL A 109 -1.20 11.50 -8.65
N ASP A 110 -0.40 11.77 -9.68
CA ASP A 110 0.81 12.59 -9.57
C ASP A 110 0.50 13.97 -8.98
N GLY A 111 1.31 14.37 -8.01
CA GLY A 111 1.14 15.60 -7.23
C GLY A 111 0.12 15.55 -6.10
N LEU A 112 -0.69 14.49 -5.96
CA LEU A 112 -1.60 14.34 -4.82
C LEU A 112 -0.84 14.13 -3.50
N ASP A 113 0.45 13.78 -3.55
CA ASP A 113 1.30 13.64 -2.36
C ASP A 113 1.43 14.94 -1.57
N LYS A 114 1.31 16.08 -2.26
CA LYS A 114 1.25 17.42 -1.65
C LYS A 114 0.05 17.61 -0.74
N CYS A 115 -1.06 16.91 -0.99
CA CYS A 115 -2.24 16.96 -0.12
C CYS A 115 -1.91 16.38 1.26
N PHE A 116 -1.35 15.16 1.32
CA PHE A 116 -1.12 14.50 2.61
C PHE A 116 0.19 14.90 3.30
N ARG A 117 1.25 15.27 2.56
CA ARG A 117 2.54 15.72 3.11
C ARG A 117 2.57 17.21 3.42
N GLY A 118 1.99 18.03 2.54
CA GLY A 118 2.10 19.50 2.58
C GLY A 118 0.82 20.23 2.93
N ARG A 119 -0.34 19.54 3.04
CA ARG A 119 -1.67 20.14 3.21
C ARG A 119 -2.00 21.18 2.12
N VAL A 120 -1.54 20.92 0.90
CA VAL A 120 -1.84 21.76 -0.26
C VAL A 120 -2.95 21.09 -1.06
N PHE A 121 -4.09 21.75 -1.19
CA PHE A 121 -5.29 21.22 -1.84
C PHE A 121 -5.54 21.96 -3.15
N ASP A 122 -5.21 21.31 -4.27
CA ASP A 122 -5.51 21.81 -5.61
C ASP A 122 -6.94 21.42 -6.00
N LYS A 123 -7.86 22.39 -5.95
CA LYS A 123 -9.29 22.16 -6.23
C LYS A 123 -9.53 21.57 -7.62
N GLU A 124 -8.89 22.10 -8.67
CA GLU A 124 -9.12 21.63 -10.03
C GLU A 124 -8.71 20.17 -10.20
N LYS A 125 -7.60 19.80 -9.56
CA LYS A 125 -7.11 18.42 -9.53
C LYS A 125 -8.05 17.50 -8.75
N LEU A 126 -8.48 17.89 -7.55
CA LEU A 126 -9.38 17.11 -6.70
C LEU A 126 -10.80 17.00 -7.30
N GLU A 127 -11.24 17.96 -8.10
CA GLU A 127 -12.49 17.88 -8.87
C GLU A 127 -12.38 16.98 -10.10
N SER A 128 -11.17 16.73 -10.59
CA SER A 128 -10.95 15.87 -11.77
C SER A 128 -10.99 14.37 -11.47
N ILE A 129 -10.80 14.01 -10.20
CA ILE A 129 -10.71 12.64 -9.71
C ILE A 129 -12.01 12.27 -9.01
N HIS A 130 -12.59 11.15 -9.42
CA HIS A 130 -13.86 10.66 -8.88
C HIS A 130 -13.68 9.33 -8.16
N LEU A 131 -14.63 9.05 -7.27
CA LEU A 131 -14.87 7.75 -6.66
C LEU A 131 -16.32 7.37 -6.89
N ASP A 132 -16.59 6.07 -6.98
CA ASP A 132 -17.92 5.52 -7.02
C ASP A 132 -18.43 5.18 -5.61
N ARG A 133 -19.74 4.99 -5.54
CA ARG A 133 -20.44 4.65 -4.30
C ARG A 133 -19.97 3.31 -3.71
N GLY A 134 -19.62 2.33 -4.56
CA GLY A 134 -19.15 1.02 -4.15
C GLY A 134 -17.81 1.09 -3.44
N ALA A 135 -16.84 1.77 -4.05
CA ALA A 135 -15.52 1.97 -3.46
C ALA A 135 -15.57 2.69 -2.10
N ILE A 136 -16.45 3.69 -1.93
CA ILE A 136 -16.63 4.37 -0.64
C ILE A 136 -17.20 3.44 0.43
N ARG A 137 -18.16 2.59 0.08
CA ARG A 137 -18.72 1.61 1.02
C ARG A 137 -17.65 0.64 1.50
N ASP A 138 -16.84 0.13 0.58
CA ASP A 138 -15.79 -0.83 0.90
C ASP A 138 -14.65 -0.17 1.70
N PHE A 139 -14.34 1.10 1.40
CA PHE A 139 -13.42 1.93 2.19
C PHE A 139 -13.92 2.18 3.62
N CYS A 140 -15.20 2.51 3.80
CA CYS A 140 -15.81 2.67 5.12
C CYS A 140 -15.68 1.37 5.94
N ARG A 141 -15.91 0.22 5.30
CA ARG A 141 -15.80 -1.09 5.93
C ARG A 141 -14.37 -1.38 6.37
N GLU A 142 -13.39 -1.11 5.52
CA GLU A 142 -11.99 -1.36 5.85
C GLU A 142 -11.43 -0.39 6.91
N LYS A 143 -12.03 0.79 7.05
CA LYS A 143 -11.59 1.82 8.01
C LYS A 143 -12.46 1.94 9.26
N GLU A 144 -13.45 1.06 9.41
CA GLU A 144 -14.41 1.09 10.52
C GLU A 144 -15.06 2.49 10.64
N LEU A 145 -15.40 3.08 9.49
CA LEU A 145 -16.04 4.40 9.39
C LEU A 145 -17.52 4.25 9.09
N ASP A 146 -18.33 5.16 9.65
CA ASP A 146 -19.73 5.28 9.29
C ASP A 146 -19.90 5.63 7.81
N LEU A 147 -20.93 5.07 7.19
CA LEU A 147 -21.31 5.42 5.82
C LEU A 147 -21.80 6.87 5.74
N PRO A 148 -21.38 7.63 4.71
CA PRO A 148 -21.72 9.03 4.59
C PRO A 148 -23.22 9.24 4.34
N ALA A 149 -23.84 10.13 5.12
CA ALA A 149 -25.28 10.32 5.07
C ALA A 149 -25.80 10.94 3.77
N PHE A 150 -24.94 11.66 3.03
CA PHE A 150 -25.30 12.26 1.75
C PHE A 150 -25.44 11.24 0.61
N TRP A 151 -24.83 10.04 0.75
CA TRP A 151 -24.78 9.03 -0.31
C TRP A 151 -25.47 7.71 0.06
N PHE A 152 -25.72 7.48 1.34
CA PHE A 152 -26.39 6.27 1.83
C PHE A 152 -27.61 6.63 2.65
N THR A 153 -28.72 5.98 2.34
CA THR A 153 -29.98 6.12 3.08
C THR A 153 -29.83 5.61 4.51
N LYS A 154 -30.71 6.07 5.41
CA LYS A 154 -30.69 5.64 6.81
C LYS A 154 -30.76 4.11 6.94
N SER A 155 -31.62 3.46 6.16
CA SER A 155 -31.77 1.99 6.15
C SER A 155 -30.49 1.27 5.72
N GLU A 156 -29.76 1.78 4.72
CA GLU A 156 -28.49 1.19 4.27
C GLU A 156 -27.40 1.34 5.34
N ARG A 157 -27.35 2.46 6.05
CA ARG A 157 -26.41 2.65 7.16
C ARG A 157 -26.72 1.73 8.35
N GLU A 158 -28.00 1.56 8.67
CA GLU A 158 -28.45 0.62 9.70
C GLU A 158 -28.09 -0.83 9.31
N GLN A 159 -28.30 -1.22 8.05
CA GLN A 159 -27.90 -2.54 7.55
C GLN A 159 -26.39 -2.75 7.64
N PHE A 160 -25.61 -1.78 7.17
CA PHE A 160 -24.14 -1.82 7.23
C PHE A 160 -23.61 -1.99 8.66
N ASN A 161 -24.20 -1.27 9.62
CA ASN A 161 -23.83 -1.39 11.04
C ASN A 161 -24.38 -2.67 11.70
N SER A 162 -25.49 -3.22 11.20
CA SER A 162 -26.09 -4.47 11.72
C SER A 162 -25.39 -5.73 11.20
N GLU A 163 -24.77 -5.68 10.03
CA GLU A 163 -23.88 -6.74 9.53
C GLU A 163 -22.64 -6.92 10.41
N ASP A 164 -22.26 -5.88 11.16
CA ASP A 164 -21.19 -5.89 12.19
C ASP A 164 -21.69 -6.35 13.57
N GLY A 165 -22.96 -6.75 13.68
CA GLY A 165 -23.63 -7.17 14.92
C GLY A 165 -23.64 -8.68 15.19
N SER A 166 -22.54 -9.40 14.92
CA SER A 166 -22.21 -10.74 15.48
C SER A 166 -20.76 -11.03 15.09
N ASP A 167 -19.77 -10.65 15.88
CA ASP A 167 -19.33 -11.44 17.01
C ASP A 167 -18.53 -10.56 17.97
N THR A 168 -19.16 -10.17 19.08
CA THR A 168 -18.40 -9.82 20.29
C THR A 168 -17.82 -11.11 20.85
N VAL A 169 -16.67 -11.53 20.33
CA VAL A 169 -15.83 -12.51 21.02
C VAL A 169 -14.93 -11.75 21.97
N GLU A 170 -15.27 -11.87 23.26
CA GLU A 170 -14.39 -11.59 24.39
C GLU A 170 -12.96 -12.00 24.07
N LEU A 171 -11.98 -11.11 24.31
CA LEU A 171 -10.55 -11.44 24.25
C LEU A 171 -10.24 -12.70 25.08
N PRO A 172 -9.70 -13.79 24.47
CA PRO A 172 -8.84 -14.71 25.20
C PRO A 172 -7.42 -14.58 24.63
N GLY A 173 -6.42 -14.72 25.50
CA GLY A 173 -5.04 -14.39 25.20
C GLY A 173 -4.44 -15.04 23.94
N THR A 174 -3.35 -14.45 23.47
CA THR A 174 -2.42 -15.07 22.50
C THR A 174 -3.12 -15.65 21.27
N GLY A 175 -3.93 -14.84 20.58
CA GLY A 175 -4.61 -15.25 19.36
C GLY A 175 -3.65 -15.33 18.19
N LYS A 176 -3.49 -16.54 17.63
CA LYS A 176 -2.87 -16.76 16.32
C LYS A 176 -3.62 -15.89 15.31
N ILE A 177 -2.93 -14.93 14.69
CA ILE A 177 -3.43 -14.22 13.51
C ILE A 177 -3.92 -15.29 12.55
N LYS A 178 -5.19 -15.22 12.12
CA LYS A 178 -5.69 -16.20 11.15
C LYS A 178 -4.86 -16.05 9.89
N GLN A 179 -4.43 -17.17 9.31
CA GLN A 179 -3.42 -17.14 8.24
C GLN A 179 -3.88 -16.28 7.05
N ASP A 180 -5.18 -16.25 6.78
CA ASP A 180 -5.85 -15.40 5.79
C ASP A 180 -5.82 -13.89 6.09
N GLU A 181 -5.74 -13.47 7.36
CA GLU A 181 -5.51 -12.06 7.74
C GLU A 181 -4.05 -11.67 7.59
N ALA A 182 -3.13 -12.59 7.93
CA ALA A 182 -1.71 -12.40 7.69
C ALA A 182 -1.44 -12.32 6.18
N ASP A 183 -2.01 -13.22 5.39
CA ASP A 183 -1.83 -13.27 3.93
C ASP A 183 -2.42 -12.03 3.25
N ARG A 184 -3.58 -11.54 3.71
CA ARG A 184 -4.16 -10.25 3.26
C ARG A 184 -3.31 -9.05 3.65
N PHE A 185 -2.67 -9.08 4.81
CA PHE A 185 -1.70 -8.04 5.20
C PHE A 185 -0.44 -8.09 4.33
N TRP A 186 0.08 -9.29 4.07
CA TRP A 186 1.26 -9.49 3.23
C TRP A 186 1.01 -9.06 1.78
N SER A 187 -0.13 -9.42 1.18
CA SER A 187 -0.45 -9.07 -0.21
C SER A 187 -0.67 -7.57 -0.46
N ARG A 188 -0.95 -6.78 0.57
CA ARG A 188 -1.11 -5.31 0.51
C ARG A 188 0.20 -4.53 0.50
N LEU A 189 1.34 -5.18 0.73
CA LEU A 189 2.65 -4.53 0.79
C LEU A 189 3.35 -4.60 -0.57
N ILE A 190 3.95 -3.49 -1.00
CA ILE A 190 4.83 -3.46 -2.17
C ILE A 190 6.02 -4.40 -1.93
N ASN A 191 6.53 -5.13 -2.95
CA ASN A 191 7.62 -6.11 -2.80
C ASN A 191 8.83 -5.57 -2.01
N ALA A 192 9.21 -4.30 -2.21
CA ALA A 192 10.29 -3.68 -1.44
C ALA A 192 9.98 -3.52 0.06
N GLN A 193 8.70 -3.33 0.42
CA GLN A 193 8.23 -3.31 1.81
C GLN A 193 8.16 -4.72 2.40
N GLN A 194 7.71 -5.71 1.62
CA GLN A 194 7.73 -7.12 2.01
C GLN A 194 9.17 -7.59 2.28
N HIS A 195 10.10 -7.33 1.34
CA HIS A 195 11.52 -7.63 1.49
C HIS A 195 12.13 -6.93 2.71
N ARG A 196 11.79 -5.66 2.94
CA ARG A 196 12.24 -4.94 4.13
C ARG A 196 11.75 -5.58 5.43
N LEU A 197 10.48 -5.98 5.52
CA LEU A 197 9.94 -6.64 6.72
C LEU A 197 10.56 -8.01 6.93
N LEU A 198 10.66 -8.82 5.88
CA LEU A 198 11.27 -10.15 5.95
C LEU A 198 12.75 -10.07 6.33
N CYS A 199 13.52 -9.17 5.71
CA CYS A 199 14.91 -8.93 6.07
C CYS A 199 15.06 -8.55 7.55
N ARG A 200 14.15 -7.72 8.09
CA ARG A 200 14.18 -7.31 9.51
C ARG A 200 13.86 -8.45 10.46
N GLU A 201 12.85 -9.27 10.16
CA GLU A 201 12.50 -10.41 11.01
C GLU A 201 13.59 -11.49 10.99
N ILE A 202 14.13 -11.81 9.82
CA ILE A 202 15.25 -12.75 9.71
C ILE A 202 16.47 -12.21 10.47
N ALA A 203 16.79 -10.91 10.34
CA ALA A 203 17.91 -10.30 11.06
C ALA A 203 17.73 -10.37 12.58
N LYS A 204 16.52 -10.15 13.11
CA LYS A 204 16.23 -10.32 14.54
C LYS A 204 16.49 -11.76 15.00
N VAL A 205 16.04 -12.75 14.23
CA VAL A 205 16.25 -14.17 14.56
C VAL A 205 17.74 -14.52 14.52
N LEU A 206 18.47 -14.04 13.51
CA LEU A 206 19.90 -14.27 13.39
C LEU A 206 20.67 -13.66 14.56
N TRP A 207 20.39 -12.40 14.92
CA TRP A 207 21.05 -11.75 16.07
C TRP A 207 20.60 -12.28 17.43
N ALA A 208 19.40 -12.83 17.55
CA ALA A 208 18.98 -13.53 18.77
C ALA A 208 19.78 -14.83 18.97
N ASN A 209 20.15 -15.50 17.89
CA ASN A 209 20.93 -16.74 17.91
C ASN A 209 22.45 -16.48 17.99
N ASP A 210 22.94 -15.44 17.32
CA ASP A 210 24.33 -15.01 17.33
C ASP A 210 24.43 -13.48 17.46
N PRO A 211 24.47 -12.95 18.70
CA PRO A 211 24.53 -11.51 18.95
C PRO A 211 25.80 -10.82 18.45
N GLU A 212 26.89 -11.55 18.20
CA GLU A 212 28.16 -10.97 17.75
C GLU A 212 28.29 -10.93 16.21
N MET A 213 27.32 -11.52 15.49
CA MET A 213 27.31 -11.55 14.03
C MET A 213 27.36 -10.15 13.41
N SER A 214 28.28 -9.94 12.47
CA SER A 214 28.44 -8.65 11.80
C SER A 214 27.30 -8.32 10.83
N GLN A 215 26.97 -7.04 10.65
CA GLN A 215 25.96 -6.63 9.66
C GLN A 215 26.25 -7.18 8.26
N VAL A 216 27.52 -7.26 7.86
CA VAL A 216 27.92 -7.84 6.57
C VAL A 216 27.59 -9.32 6.52
N ALA A 217 27.94 -10.07 7.57
CA ALA A 217 27.62 -11.49 7.70
C ALA A 217 26.10 -11.75 7.74
N VAL A 218 25.31 -10.86 8.37
CA VAL A 218 23.84 -10.94 8.34
C VAL A 218 23.30 -10.68 6.92
N ILE A 219 23.78 -9.65 6.23
CA ILE A 219 23.34 -9.32 4.86
C ILE A 219 23.65 -10.47 3.88
N ASP A 220 24.83 -11.07 4.01
CA ASP A 220 25.27 -12.19 3.17
C ASP A 220 24.66 -13.54 3.59
N HIS A 221 23.93 -13.58 4.71
CA HIS A 221 23.32 -14.81 5.21
C HIS A 221 22.28 -15.33 4.21
N GLN A 222 22.33 -16.64 3.93
CA GLN A 222 21.46 -17.30 2.95
C GLN A 222 19.98 -16.95 3.16
N ALA A 223 19.51 -16.95 4.41
CA ALA A 223 18.14 -16.60 4.73
C ALA A 223 17.75 -15.15 4.34
N ILE A 224 18.62 -14.17 4.56
CA ILE A 224 18.39 -12.77 4.16
C ILE A 224 18.39 -12.66 2.63
N ARG A 225 19.32 -13.36 1.97
CA ARG A 225 19.43 -13.33 0.51
C ARG A 225 18.26 -14.00 -0.20
N GLU A 226 17.87 -15.19 0.22
CA GLU A 226 16.87 -16.03 -0.45
C GLU A 226 15.44 -15.72 0.02
N TYR A 227 15.21 -15.70 1.34
CA TYR A 227 13.86 -15.53 1.90
C TYR A 227 13.53 -14.07 2.24
N GLY A 228 14.54 -13.27 2.59
CA GLY A 228 14.38 -11.83 2.83
C GLY A 228 14.27 -10.99 1.56
N GLY A 229 14.54 -11.57 0.39
CA GLY A 229 14.62 -10.84 -0.88
C GLY A 229 15.91 -10.01 -1.03
N GLY A 230 16.91 -10.21 -0.18
CA GLY A 230 18.19 -9.50 -0.24
C GLY A 230 18.94 -9.73 -1.55
N ARG A 231 18.74 -10.88 -2.22
CA ARG A 231 19.38 -11.19 -3.51
C ARG A 231 18.99 -10.24 -4.65
N PHE A 232 17.84 -9.56 -4.55
CA PHE A 232 17.33 -8.65 -5.56
C PHE A 232 17.94 -7.23 -5.46
N TYR A 233 18.77 -6.97 -4.44
CA TYR A 233 19.40 -5.68 -4.22
C TYR A 233 20.92 -5.79 -4.40
N SER A 234 21.41 -5.26 -5.52
CA SER A 234 22.84 -5.26 -5.88
C SER A 234 23.67 -4.26 -5.08
N ASP A 235 23.06 -3.22 -4.49
CA ASP A 235 23.71 -2.32 -3.53
C ASP A 235 23.58 -2.86 -2.09
N PRO A 236 24.69 -3.30 -1.45
CA PRO A 236 24.68 -3.81 -0.08
C PRO A 236 24.19 -2.79 0.95
N ASN A 237 24.24 -1.49 0.63
CA ASN A 237 23.78 -0.45 1.55
C ASN A 237 22.25 -0.41 1.70
N THR A 238 21.51 -0.93 0.72
CA THR A 238 20.03 -0.96 0.77
C THR A 238 19.54 -1.88 1.90
N VAL A 239 19.98 -3.13 1.91
CA VAL A 239 19.64 -4.10 2.96
C VAL A 239 20.25 -3.69 4.29
N ARG A 240 21.50 -3.18 4.30
CA ARG A 240 22.14 -2.63 5.50
C ARG A 240 21.28 -1.54 6.16
N ASN A 241 20.75 -0.60 5.38
CA ASN A 241 19.91 0.48 5.90
C ASN A 241 18.60 -0.01 6.53
N TRP A 242 18.12 -1.19 6.16
CA TRP A 242 16.91 -1.78 6.72
C TRP A 242 17.11 -2.49 8.04
N ILE A 243 18.32 -2.97 8.33
CA ILE A 243 18.59 -3.81 9.50
C ILE A 243 19.53 -3.15 10.53
N LYS A 244 20.22 -2.07 10.17
CA LYS A 244 21.25 -1.44 11.02
C LYS A 244 20.75 -1.00 12.41
N ASP A 245 19.48 -0.66 12.55
CA ASP A 245 18.85 -0.27 13.82
C ASP A 245 18.56 -1.47 14.74
N LEU A 246 18.59 -2.69 14.19
CA LEU A 246 18.34 -3.93 14.92
C LEU A 246 19.63 -4.61 15.41
N ASP A 247 20.81 -4.11 15.01
CA ASP A 247 22.11 -4.66 15.39
C ASP A 247 22.34 -4.49 16.91
N PRO A 248 22.42 -5.58 17.70
CA PRO A 248 22.53 -5.49 19.16
C PRO A 248 23.93 -5.08 19.64
N ARG A 249 24.94 -5.10 18.77
CA ARG A 249 26.34 -4.85 19.15
C ARG A 249 26.56 -3.37 19.49
N PRO A 250 27.56 -3.00 20.29
CA PRO A 250 27.88 -1.59 20.59
C PRO A 250 28.21 -0.75 19.33
N GLU A 251 27.85 0.54 19.28
CA GLU A 251 28.02 1.42 18.10
C GLU A 251 29.46 1.46 17.55
N ASP A 252 30.46 1.36 18.42
CA ASP A 252 31.88 1.26 18.09
C ASP A 252 32.25 -0.01 17.31
N LYS A 253 31.46 -1.07 17.45
CA LYS A 253 31.58 -2.34 16.71
C LYS A 253 30.63 -2.44 15.51
N ARG A 254 29.69 -1.49 15.36
CA ARG A 254 28.71 -1.44 14.26
C ARG A 254 29.30 -0.86 12.96
N GLN A 255 30.33 -0.02 13.03
CA GLN A 255 30.91 0.67 11.87
C GLN A 255 32.26 0.08 11.43
N GLY A 256 32.32 -0.43 10.20
CA GLY A 256 33.57 -0.77 9.51
C GLY A 256 34.31 0.45 8.93
N ARG A 257 34.31 1.60 9.60
CA ARG A 257 35.14 2.74 9.19
C ARG A 257 36.35 2.82 10.10
N LYS A 258 37.53 2.42 9.58
CA LYS A 258 38.81 2.86 10.14
C LYS A 258 38.77 4.38 10.29
N LYS A 259 38.99 4.87 11.51
CA LYS A 259 39.63 6.17 11.69
C LYS A 259 41.07 6.00 11.24
N ASP A 260 41.35 6.39 10.01
CA ASP A 260 42.63 6.93 9.56
C ASP A 260 42.30 8.13 8.66
#